data_AF-A0AAD9QC55-F1
#
_entry.id   AF-A0AAD9QC55-F1
#
_cell.length_a   1.000
_cell.length_b   1.000
_cell.length_c   1.000
_cell.angle_alpha   90.00
_cell.angle_beta   90.00
_cell.angle_gamma   90.00
#
_symmetry.space_group_name_H-M   'P 1'
#
loop_
_entity.id
_entity.type
_entity.pdbx_description
1 polymer ?
#
loop_
_entity_poly.entity_id
_entity_poly.type
_entity_poly.pdbx_seq_one_letter_code
_entity_poly.pdbx_strand_id
1 'polypeptide(L)'
;MGFKPFGYKGLETGSREIVSHAVKQDKAALKRGAVSVQEPWDEKDDGGKVTFATVQTYGDTTHTFVERKGYDGLFLPGYKSPITKDCYLAKLPAGNLNFIDHVVGNQPENEMIHTEYSALRSIVVTNWEETIKMPINEPAPGKRKSQIQVSNLKERGMEFLTIPDTYYENLRARLKDAPITVTENLDVLQQLNILVDFDDKGYLLQIFTKPMQDRPTLFLEVIQRHNHQGFGAGNFKSLFKAIELDQERRGNLY
;
A
#
# COMPACT_ATOMS: atom_id res chain seq x y z
N MET A 1 -3.22 12.02 31.75
CA MET A 1 -3.54 12.43 30.36
C MET A 1 -3.26 11.24 29.45
N GLY A 2 -4.25 10.77 28.70
CA GLY A 2 -4.14 9.60 27.83
C GLY A 2 -5.36 9.49 26.91
N PHE A 3 -5.17 8.79 25.79
CA PHE A 3 -6.07 8.38 24.71
C PHE A 3 -7.56 8.79 24.74
N LYS A 4 -8.00 9.38 23.63
CA LYS A 4 -9.39 9.79 23.32
C LYS A 4 -9.89 9.03 22.06
N PRO A 5 -11.22 8.89 21.85
CA PRO A 5 -11.77 8.18 20.69
C PRO A 5 -11.40 8.85 19.35
N PHE A 6 -11.16 8.03 18.31
CA PHE A 6 -10.35 8.46 17.17
C PHE A 6 -10.57 7.63 15.88
N GLY A 7 -11.83 7.39 15.50
CA GLY A 7 -12.16 6.69 14.24
C GLY A 7 -13.60 6.21 14.14
N TYR A 8 -14.19 6.34 12.94
CA TYR A 8 -15.50 5.81 12.54
C TYR A 8 -15.42 5.38 11.06
N LYS A 9 -16.33 4.52 10.59
CA LYS A 9 -16.43 4.13 9.17
C LYS A 9 -17.63 4.80 8.50
N GLY A 10 -17.44 5.28 7.27
CA GLY A 10 -18.52 5.60 6.33
C GLY A 10 -18.65 7.08 5.98
N LEU A 11 -18.16 7.44 4.79
CA LEU A 11 -18.56 8.68 4.09
C LEU A 11 -19.82 8.48 3.20
N GLU A 12 -20.28 7.25 3.04
CA GLU A 12 -21.25 6.86 1.98
C GLU A 12 -22.63 6.41 2.48
N THR A 13 -22.81 6.09 3.78
CA THR A 13 -24.03 5.38 4.26
C THR A 13 -24.74 5.99 5.46
N GLY A 14 -24.22 7.06 6.07
CA GLY A 14 -24.94 7.89 7.06
C GLY A 14 -25.30 7.28 8.44
N SER A 15 -25.27 5.96 8.62
CA SER A 15 -25.60 5.27 9.88
C SER A 15 -24.40 5.15 10.84
N ARG A 16 -24.67 4.99 12.15
CA ARG A 16 -23.68 5.05 13.24
C ARG A 16 -23.77 3.92 14.28
N GLU A 17 -24.60 2.90 14.06
CA GLU A 17 -25.07 2.04 15.17
C GLU A 17 -24.12 0.91 15.62
N ILE A 18 -23.09 0.55 14.84
CA ILE A 18 -22.14 -0.54 15.17
C ILE A 18 -20.70 -0.08 14.94
N VAL A 19 -19.82 -0.19 15.95
CA VAL A 19 -18.43 0.31 15.88
C VAL A 19 -17.40 -0.55 16.62
N SER A 20 -16.47 -1.17 15.89
CA SER A 20 -15.25 -1.78 16.42
C SER A 20 -14.08 -0.79 16.39
N HIS A 21 -13.25 -0.73 17.43
CA HIS A 21 -12.06 0.16 17.48
C HIS A 21 -10.84 -0.56 18.08
N ALA A 22 -9.64 -0.20 17.62
CA ALA A 22 -8.34 -0.59 18.19
C ALA A 22 -7.97 0.20 19.47
N VAL A 23 -6.79 -0.10 20.04
CA VAL A 23 -6.42 0.16 21.45
C VAL A 23 -5.34 1.21 21.65
N LYS A 24 -5.46 1.98 22.74
CA LYS A 24 -4.32 2.12 23.67
C LYS A 24 -4.74 2.28 25.13
N GLN A 25 -4.06 1.51 25.99
CA GLN A 25 -4.31 1.28 27.43
C GLN A 25 -5.69 0.66 27.80
N ASP A 26 -5.62 -0.39 28.62
CA ASP A 26 -6.70 -1.27 29.12
C ASP A 26 -7.73 -1.81 28.08
N LYS A 27 -7.27 -2.77 27.28
CA LYS A 27 -8.08 -3.86 26.70
C LYS A 27 -9.19 -3.49 25.69
N ALA A 28 -9.30 -2.24 25.22
CA ALA A 28 -10.43 -1.77 24.39
C ALA A 28 -10.73 -2.53 23.06
N ALA A 29 -9.81 -3.33 22.53
CA ALA A 29 -10.00 -4.20 21.36
C ALA A 29 -10.26 -5.65 21.78
N LEU A 30 -9.59 -6.13 22.84
CA LEU A 30 -9.87 -7.44 23.45
C LEU A 30 -11.33 -7.47 23.99
N LYS A 31 -11.76 -6.38 24.63
CA LYS A 31 -13.16 -6.07 25.01
C LYS A 31 -14.13 -5.98 23.82
N ARG A 32 -13.62 -6.02 22.58
CA ARG A 32 -14.38 -6.00 21.31
C ARG A 32 -14.04 -7.19 20.40
N GLY A 33 -13.44 -8.26 20.94
CA GLY A 33 -13.21 -9.52 20.22
C GLY A 33 -11.90 -9.64 19.41
N ALA A 34 -10.99 -8.66 19.47
CA ALA A 34 -9.66 -8.83 18.89
C ALA A 34 -8.85 -9.87 19.68
N VAL A 35 -8.17 -10.79 18.99
CA VAL A 35 -7.34 -11.83 19.62
C VAL A 35 -5.97 -11.25 19.96
N SER A 36 -5.58 -11.36 21.23
CA SER A 36 -4.23 -11.01 21.68
C SER A 36 -3.26 -12.11 21.28
N VAL A 37 -2.16 -11.74 20.62
CA VAL A 37 -1.06 -12.65 20.27
C VAL A 37 0.08 -12.50 21.28
N GLN A 38 0.33 -11.26 21.70
CA GLN A 38 1.28 -10.95 22.78
C GLN A 38 0.79 -9.72 23.56
N GLU A 39 0.51 -9.93 24.86
CA GLU A 39 0.15 -8.87 25.80
C GLU A 39 1.27 -7.82 25.93
N PRO A 40 0.96 -6.56 26.30
CA PRO A 40 1.91 -5.47 26.19
C PRO A 40 3.19 -5.66 27.02
N TRP A 41 4.36 -5.45 26.38
CA TRP A 41 5.68 -5.62 27.01
C TRP A 41 6.60 -4.42 26.74
N ASP A 42 7.65 -4.30 27.57
CA ASP A 42 8.67 -3.27 27.49
C ASP A 42 10.01 -3.86 27.06
N GLU A 43 10.68 -3.23 26.10
CA GLU A 43 12.10 -3.47 25.81
C GLU A 43 12.91 -2.18 25.97
N LYS A 44 14.21 -2.32 26.27
CA LYS A 44 15.09 -1.21 26.65
C LYS A 44 16.51 -1.44 26.15
N ASP A 45 17.17 -0.34 25.79
CA ASP A 45 18.62 -0.24 25.58
C ASP A 45 19.10 1.17 25.99
N ASP A 46 20.32 1.54 25.61
CA ASP A 46 20.92 2.83 25.93
C ASP A 46 20.12 4.03 25.34
N GLY A 47 19.34 3.80 24.27
CA GLY A 47 18.46 4.78 23.63
C GLY A 47 17.07 4.88 24.25
N GLY A 48 16.81 4.19 25.37
CA GLY A 48 15.60 4.38 26.19
C GLY A 48 14.69 3.16 26.27
N LYS A 49 13.38 3.36 26.09
CA LYS A 49 12.35 2.33 26.24
C LYS A 49 11.33 2.35 25.10
N VAL A 50 11.02 1.17 24.57
CA VAL A 50 9.89 0.96 23.65
C VAL A 50 8.86 0.04 24.30
N THR A 51 7.57 0.43 24.24
CA THR A 51 6.45 -0.45 24.62
C THR A 51 5.86 -1.09 23.37
N PHE A 52 5.62 -2.39 23.37
CA PHE A 52 5.00 -3.15 22.28
C PHE A 52 3.68 -3.80 22.71
N ALA A 53 2.86 -4.23 21.75
CA ALA A 53 1.74 -5.16 21.93
C ALA A 53 1.33 -5.76 20.57
N THR A 54 0.95 -7.04 20.49
CA THR A 54 0.65 -7.70 19.20
C THR A 54 -0.72 -8.37 19.20
N VAL A 55 -1.50 -8.15 18.14
CA VAL A 55 -2.84 -8.72 17.93
C VAL A 55 -2.97 -9.42 16.58
N GLN A 56 -3.87 -10.39 16.49
CA GLN A 56 -4.22 -11.08 15.25
C GLN A 56 -5.10 -10.21 14.36
N THR A 57 -5.02 -10.39 13.03
CA THR A 57 -5.86 -9.67 12.06
C THR A 57 -6.61 -10.62 11.13
N TYR A 58 -6.10 -10.86 9.92
CA TYR A 58 -6.71 -11.73 8.90
C TYR A 58 -5.74 -12.86 8.51
N GLY A 59 -6.26 -14.09 8.44
CA GLY A 59 -5.42 -15.29 8.39
C GLY A 59 -4.40 -15.29 9.52
N ASP A 60 -3.15 -15.63 9.20
CA ASP A 60 -2.03 -15.62 10.15
C ASP A 60 -1.37 -14.23 10.32
N THR A 61 -1.92 -13.17 9.69
CA THR A 61 -1.37 -11.81 9.76
C THR A 61 -1.57 -11.17 11.14
N THR A 62 -0.57 -10.43 11.60
CA THR A 62 -0.60 -9.72 12.90
C THR A 62 -0.34 -8.22 12.75
N HIS A 63 -0.74 -7.46 13.76
CA HIS A 63 -0.31 -6.06 13.93
C HIS A 63 0.39 -5.90 15.28
N THR A 64 1.65 -5.46 15.22
CA THR A 64 2.42 -5.07 16.41
C THR A 64 2.37 -3.55 16.55
N PHE A 65 1.73 -3.07 17.61
CA PHE A 65 1.73 -1.66 18.00
C PHE A 65 3.07 -1.32 18.67
N VAL A 66 3.63 -0.15 18.34
CA VAL A 66 4.96 0.27 18.84
C VAL A 66 4.89 1.68 19.43
N GLU A 67 5.24 1.85 20.69
CA GLU A 67 5.37 3.15 21.37
C GLU A 67 6.85 3.48 21.65
N ARG A 68 7.43 4.33 20.81
CA ARG A 68 8.80 4.86 20.94
C ARG A 68 8.85 6.18 21.74
N LYS A 69 7.95 6.38 22.72
CA LYS A 69 7.84 7.67 23.43
C LYS A 69 9.01 7.86 24.40
N GLY A 70 9.95 8.73 24.04
CA GLY A 70 11.19 8.91 24.81
C GLY A 70 12.24 7.85 24.48
N TYR A 71 12.26 7.41 23.22
CA TYR A 71 13.28 6.52 22.67
C TYR A 71 13.93 7.19 21.46
N ASP A 72 15.25 7.35 21.47
CA ASP A 72 16.02 8.06 20.43
C ASP A 72 16.87 7.13 19.55
N GLY A 73 17.03 5.86 19.94
CA GLY A 73 17.73 4.84 19.16
C GLY A 73 17.16 4.68 17.75
N LEU A 74 18.02 4.42 16.76
CA LEU A 74 17.68 4.48 15.33
C LEU A 74 16.48 3.59 14.94
N PHE A 75 16.47 2.33 15.39
CA PHE A 75 15.43 1.34 15.07
C PHE A 75 14.62 0.94 16.30
N LEU A 76 14.98 -0.15 16.98
CA LEU A 76 14.30 -0.73 18.14
C LEU A 76 15.34 -1.43 19.05
N PRO A 77 15.05 -1.64 20.35
CA PRO A 77 15.92 -2.34 21.28
C PRO A 77 16.36 -3.72 20.79
N GLY A 78 17.54 -4.17 21.24
CA GLY A 78 18.10 -5.48 20.88
C GLY A 78 18.72 -5.56 19.47
N TYR A 79 18.29 -4.73 18.52
CA TYR A 79 18.90 -4.65 17.19
C TYR A 79 20.24 -3.90 17.23
N LYS A 80 21.17 -4.33 16.37
CA LYS A 80 22.50 -3.73 16.23
C LYS A 80 22.74 -3.33 14.78
N SER A 81 23.69 -2.43 14.55
CA SER A 81 24.13 -2.07 13.20
C SER A 81 24.56 -3.31 12.39
N PRO A 82 24.27 -3.39 11.08
CA PRO A 82 24.71 -4.51 10.25
C PRO A 82 26.23 -4.72 10.33
N ILE A 83 26.64 -5.96 10.59
CA ILE A 83 28.05 -6.37 10.74
C ILE A 83 28.84 -6.07 9.44
N THR A 84 28.18 -6.28 8.30
CA THR A 84 28.73 -6.01 6.97
C THR A 84 27.90 -4.96 6.26
N LYS A 85 28.55 -3.95 5.69
CA LYS A 85 27.93 -3.01 4.75
C LYS A 85 28.25 -3.46 3.32
N ASP A 86 27.23 -3.86 2.56
CA ASP A 86 27.43 -4.20 1.15
C ASP A 86 27.93 -2.97 0.37
N CYS A 87 29.10 -3.12 -0.25
CA CYS A 87 29.74 -2.09 -1.07
C CYS A 87 29.10 -1.94 -2.46
N TYR A 88 28.29 -2.91 -2.92
CA TYR A 88 27.60 -2.87 -4.19
C TYR A 88 26.37 -1.95 -4.14
N LEU A 89 25.63 -1.92 -3.02
CA LEU A 89 24.50 -0.98 -2.82
C LEU A 89 24.85 0.48 -3.09
N ALA A 90 26.09 0.89 -2.82
CA ALA A 90 26.58 2.26 -3.05
C ALA A 90 26.93 2.58 -4.52
N LYS A 91 27.01 1.56 -5.38
CA LYS A 91 27.26 1.68 -6.83
C LYS A 91 25.97 1.68 -7.66
N LEU A 92 24.87 1.15 -7.10
CA LEU A 92 23.59 1.01 -7.79
C LEU A 92 22.77 2.32 -7.77
N PRO A 93 22.07 2.68 -8.86
CA PRO A 93 21.31 3.93 -8.97
C PRO A 93 20.21 4.01 -7.89
N ALA A 94 20.00 5.17 -7.27
CA ALA A 94 19.13 5.28 -6.10
C ALA A 94 17.64 5.04 -6.46
N GLY A 95 17.02 4.01 -5.88
CA GLY A 95 15.59 3.68 -6.09
C GLY A 95 14.62 4.74 -5.54
N ASN A 96 15.08 5.61 -4.64
CA ASN A 96 14.38 6.84 -4.21
C ASN A 96 12.97 6.66 -3.60
N LEU A 97 12.58 5.44 -3.20
CA LEU A 97 11.37 5.17 -2.41
C LEU A 97 11.42 5.94 -1.08
N ASN A 98 10.26 6.37 -0.56
CA ASN A 98 10.19 7.39 0.50
C ASN A 98 9.55 6.88 1.80
N PHE A 99 8.32 6.36 1.71
CA PHE A 99 7.59 5.72 2.80
C PHE A 99 6.69 4.61 2.22
N ILE A 100 6.16 3.73 3.09
CA ILE A 100 5.09 2.81 2.69
C ILE A 100 3.82 3.64 2.53
N ASP A 101 3.34 3.75 1.29
CA ASP A 101 1.98 4.21 1.00
C ASP A 101 1.02 3.20 1.65
N HIS A 102 0.84 2.01 1.06
CA HIS A 102 -0.14 1.03 1.58
C HIS A 102 0.34 -0.42 1.60
N VAL A 103 -0.47 -1.31 2.20
CA VAL A 103 -0.23 -2.76 2.30
C VAL A 103 -1.56 -3.53 2.13
N VAL A 104 -1.77 -4.21 0.99
CA VAL A 104 -3.01 -4.94 0.65
C VAL A 104 -3.12 -6.30 1.34
N GLY A 105 -4.30 -6.59 1.93
CA GLY A 105 -4.65 -7.89 2.49
C GLY A 105 -5.87 -8.52 1.80
N ASN A 106 -5.67 -9.64 1.12
CA ASN A 106 -6.74 -10.37 0.42
C ASN A 106 -7.57 -11.23 1.39
N GLN A 107 -8.84 -11.47 1.05
CA GLN A 107 -9.79 -12.27 1.84
C GLN A 107 -10.41 -13.41 0.98
N PRO A 108 -10.89 -14.51 1.60
CA PRO A 108 -11.59 -15.59 0.89
C PRO A 108 -13.02 -15.20 0.44
N GLU A 109 -13.56 -15.99 -0.49
CA GLU A 109 -14.65 -15.63 -1.42
C GLU A 109 -16.08 -15.51 -0.83
N ASN A 110 -16.28 -15.79 0.46
CA ASN A 110 -17.62 -15.73 1.08
C ASN A 110 -18.22 -14.31 1.21
N GLU A 111 -17.58 -13.29 0.62
CA GLU A 111 -18.07 -11.93 0.49
C GLU A 111 -17.87 -11.40 -0.95
N MET A 112 -18.99 -11.09 -1.65
CA MET A 112 -19.14 -10.09 -2.75
C MET A 112 -19.24 -10.61 -4.22
N ILE A 113 -19.36 -9.68 -5.19
CA ILE A 113 -20.11 -9.83 -6.47
C ILE A 113 -19.28 -9.50 -7.73
N HIS A 114 -19.66 -10.16 -8.84
CA HIS A 114 -18.90 -10.52 -10.05
C HIS A 114 -18.71 -9.41 -11.14
N THR A 115 -17.67 -9.57 -11.97
CA THR A 115 -17.71 -9.22 -13.40
C THR A 115 -17.87 -10.50 -14.25
N GLU A 116 -17.62 -10.46 -15.55
CA GLU A 116 -17.85 -11.60 -16.47
C GLU A 116 -16.87 -12.78 -16.28
N TYR A 117 -15.72 -12.57 -15.62
CA TYR A 117 -14.73 -13.62 -15.30
C TYR A 117 -14.17 -13.55 -13.87
N SER A 118 -14.03 -12.35 -13.29
CA SER A 118 -13.40 -12.14 -11.98
C SER A 118 -14.10 -11.03 -11.19
N ALA A 119 -13.86 -10.93 -9.87
CA ALA A 119 -14.31 -9.79 -9.09
C ALA A 119 -13.49 -9.51 -7.84
N LEU A 120 -13.52 -8.23 -7.42
CA LEU A 120 -13.08 -7.80 -6.11
C LEU A 120 -13.90 -6.57 -5.69
N ARG A 121 -14.31 -6.52 -4.42
CA ARG A 121 -14.85 -5.32 -3.79
C ARG A 121 -13.93 -4.91 -2.64
N SER A 122 -13.51 -3.65 -2.68
CA SER A 122 -12.54 -3.07 -1.75
C SER A 122 -13.23 -2.35 -0.59
N ILE A 123 -12.61 -2.35 0.58
CA ILE A 123 -13.09 -1.73 1.82
C ILE A 123 -11.90 -1.04 2.53
N VAL A 124 -11.78 0.26 2.30
CA VAL A 124 -10.73 1.11 2.88
C VAL A 124 -10.89 1.18 4.40
N VAL A 125 -9.80 0.98 5.14
CA VAL A 125 -9.74 1.18 6.60
C VAL A 125 -8.64 2.18 6.95
N THR A 126 -8.93 3.14 7.84
CA THR A 126 -8.05 4.28 8.15
C THR A 126 -7.98 4.57 9.64
N ASN A 127 -6.84 5.06 10.12
CA ASN A 127 -6.81 5.92 11.31
C ASN A 127 -7.42 7.30 10.99
N TRP A 128 -7.76 8.07 12.02
CA TRP A 128 -8.41 9.38 11.85
C TRP A 128 -7.46 10.48 11.34
N GLU A 129 -6.13 10.38 11.48
CA GLU A 129 -5.21 11.31 10.77
C GLU A 129 -5.06 11.00 9.26
N GLU A 130 -5.65 9.90 8.76
CA GLU A 130 -5.46 9.43 7.38
C GLU A 130 -4.00 9.10 6.99
N THR A 131 -3.12 8.94 7.98
CA THR A 131 -1.68 8.63 7.84
C THR A 131 -1.36 7.13 7.84
N ILE A 132 -2.26 6.30 8.38
CA ILE A 132 -2.24 4.84 8.31
C ILE A 132 -3.61 4.43 7.74
N LYS A 133 -3.71 4.38 6.42
CA LYS A 133 -4.77 3.62 5.75
C LYS A 133 -4.22 2.23 5.50
N MET A 134 -4.82 1.25 6.17
CA MET A 134 -4.56 -0.15 5.88
C MET A 134 -5.63 -0.59 4.90
N PRO A 135 -5.21 -0.93 3.67
CA PRO A 135 -6.03 -1.67 2.75
C PRO A 135 -6.90 -2.74 3.39
N ILE A 136 -8.13 -2.86 2.91
CA ILE A 136 -8.44 -3.10 1.50
C ILE A 136 -8.52 -1.77 0.67
N ASN A 137 -7.37 -1.35 0.13
CA ASN A 137 -6.83 -0.03 -0.35
C ASN A 137 -6.79 1.14 0.73
N GLU A 138 -5.97 2.23 0.85
CA GLU A 138 -4.64 2.85 0.41
C GLU A 138 -4.45 4.28 1.07
N PRO A 139 -3.24 4.87 1.33
CA PRO A 139 -2.98 6.31 1.61
C PRO A 139 -1.75 7.05 0.99
N ALA A 140 -1.94 8.37 0.79
CA ALA A 140 -0.98 9.48 1.09
C ALA A 140 0.08 9.95 0.05
N PRO A 141 0.50 11.25 0.07
CA PRO A 141 1.15 11.91 -1.08
C PRO A 141 2.68 12.03 -1.05
N GLY A 142 3.31 12.02 -2.24
CA GLY A 142 4.77 12.13 -2.44
C GLY A 142 5.18 13.20 -3.47
N LYS A 143 6.36 13.83 -3.27
CA LYS A 143 6.84 15.03 -4.01
C LYS A 143 7.98 14.76 -5.02
N ARG A 144 8.14 13.54 -5.53
CA ARG A 144 9.24 13.14 -6.46
C ARG A 144 8.70 12.39 -7.68
N LYS A 145 9.40 12.50 -8.82
CA LYS A 145 9.00 11.93 -10.12
C LYS A 145 9.26 10.43 -10.24
N SER A 146 8.19 9.64 -10.34
CA SER A 146 8.15 8.17 -10.42
C SER A 146 8.97 7.61 -11.57
N GLN A 147 8.92 8.24 -12.75
CA GLN A 147 9.64 7.78 -13.95
C GLN A 147 11.15 7.52 -13.72
N ILE A 148 11.81 8.29 -12.84
CA ILE A 148 13.22 8.10 -12.48
C ILE A 148 13.38 6.92 -11.50
N GLN A 149 12.45 6.80 -10.53
CA GLN A 149 12.43 5.73 -9.54
C GLN A 149 12.26 4.36 -10.23
N VAL A 150 11.27 4.25 -11.12
CA VAL A 150 10.96 3.04 -11.89
C VAL A 150 12.11 2.65 -12.83
N SER A 151 12.74 3.62 -13.49
CA SER A 151 13.93 3.36 -14.34
C SER A 151 15.07 2.76 -13.53
N ASN A 152 15.40 3.37 -12.39
CA ASN A 152 16.48 2.89 -11.51
C ASN A 152 16.17 1.52 -10.86
N LEU A 153 14.89 1.18 -10.67
CA LEU A 153 14.46 -0.14 -10.20
C LEU A 153 14.59 -1.20 -11.30
N LYS A 154 14.22 -0.88 -12.55
CA LYS A 154 14.44 -1.76 -13.71
C LYS A 154 15.93 -2.01 -13.97
N GLU A 155 16.78 -0.99 -13.84
CA GLU A 155 18.25 -1.12 -13.94
C GLU A 155 18.84 -2.02 -12.84
N ARG A 156 18.22 -2.05 -11.65
CA ARG A 156 18.53 -3.01 -10.57
C ARG A 156 17.98 -4.43 -10.80
N GLY A 157 17.32 -4.68 -11.93
CA GLY A 157 16.72 -5.99 -12.27
C GLY A 157 15.31 -6.22 -11.72
N MET A 158 14.61 -5.17 -11.24
CA MET A 158 13.23 -5.33 -10.77
C MET A 158 12.26 -5.45 -11.95
N GLU A 159 11.52 -6.57 -11.99
CA GLU A 159 10.49 -6.82 -13.01
C GLU A 159 9.14 -6.22 -12.64
N PHE A 160 8.43 -5.71 -13.66
CA PHE A 160 7.11 -5.09 -13.54
C PHE A 160 6.11 -5.74 -14.50
N LEU A 161 4.81 -5.63 -14.21
CA LEU A 161 3.75 -6.06 -15.10
C LEU A 161 3.77 -5.27 -16.42
N THR A 162 3.29 -5.89 -17.50
CA THR A 162 3.20 -5.27 -18.81
C THR A 162 1.79 -4.75 -19.07
N ILE A 163 1.68 -3.51 -19.56
CA ILE A 163 0.42 -2.84 -19.88
C ILE A 163 0.33 -2.69 -21.42
N PRO A 164 -0.78 -3.06 -22.07
CA PRO A 164 -0.91 -2.98 -23.52
C PRO A 164 -0.96 -1.53 -24.02
N ASP A 165 -0.38 -1.24 -25.19
CA ASP A 165 -0.30 0.12 -25.77
C ASP A 165 -1.68 0.79 -25.92
N THR A 166 -2.73 0.01 -26.16
CA THR A 166 -4.13 0.47 -26.26
C THR A 166 -4.63 1.13 -24.98
N TYR A 167 -4.06 0.83 -23.80
CA TYR A 167 -4.33 1.58 -22.57
C TYR A 167 -3.87 3.05 -22.72
N TYR A 168 -2.69 3.27 -23.28
CA TYR A 168 -2.08 4.59 -23.44
C TYR A 168 -2.69 5.40 -24.59
N GLU A 169 -3.26 4.74 -25.60
CA GLU A 169 -4.12 5.38 -26.61
C GLU A 169 -5.41 5.90 -25.96
N ASN A 170 -6.10 5.06 -25.18
CA ASN A 170 -7.31 5.43 -24.46
C ASN A 170 -7.05 6.50 -23.38
N LEU A 171 -5.91 6.43 -22.69
CA LEU A 171 -5.49 7.47 -21.73
C LEU A 171 -5.25 8.82 -22.43
N ARG A 172 -4.55 8.84 -23.59
CA ARG A 172 -4.37 10.06 -24.40
C ARG A 172 -5.68 10.60 -24.98
N ALA A 173 -6.71 9.77 -25.13
CA ALA A 173 -8.07 10.24 -25.43
C ALA A 173 -8.72 10.88 -24.18
N ARG A 174 -8.82 10.13 -23.07
CA ARG A 174 -9.40 10.58 -21.78
C ARG A 174 -8.81 11.90 -21.28
N LEU A 175 -7.51 12.12 -21.48
CA LEU A 175 -6.81 13.33 -21.01
C LEU A 175 -7.07 14.60 -21.83
N LYS A 176 -7.74 14.53 -22.99
CA LYS A 176 -8.12 15.72 -23.77
C LYS A 176 -9.23 16.52 -23.12
N ASP A 177 -10.17 15.81 -22.51
CA ASP A 177 -11.38 16.36 -21.88
C ASP A 177 -11.25 16.41 -20.33
N ALA A 178 -10.07 16.09 -19.80
CA ALA A 178 -9.82 16.03 -18.37
C ALA A 178 -9.59 17.42 -17.74
N PRO A 179 -10.08 17.67 -16.51
CA PRO A 179 -9.85 18.93 -15.78
C PRO A 179 -8.42 19.09 -15.22
N ILE A 180 -7.54 18.12 -15.45
CA ILE A 180 -6.17 18.07 -14.92
C ILE A 180 -5.12 17.92 -16.03
N THR A 181 -3.86 18.19 -15.71
CA THR A 181 -2.73 17.99 -16.63
C THR A 181 -1.67 17.11 -15.99
N VAL A 182 -1.39 15.96 -16.61
CA VAL A 182 -0.27 15.08 -16.22
C VAL A 182 1.05 15.78 -16.58
N THR A 183 1.97 15.88 -15.62
CA THR A 183 3.23 16.64 -15.80
C THR A 183 4.41 15.79 -16.27
N GLU A 184 4.29 14.48 -16.10
CA GLU A 184 5.18 13.46 -16.62
C GLU A 184 4.90 13.19 -18.11
N ASN A 185 5.93 12.84 -18.88
CA ASN A 185 5.78 12.60 -20.33
C ASN A 185 5.06 11.25 -20.55
N LEU A 186 3.92 11.28 -21.24
CA LEU A 186 3.07 10.10 -21.46
C LEU A 186 3.76 8.97 -22.25
N ASP A 187 4.69 9.30 -23.14
CA ASP A 187 5.46 8.31 -23.91
C ASP A 187 6.49 7.61 -23.00
N VAL A 188 7.06 8.34 -22.04
CA VAL A 188 7.92 7.77 -20.98
C VAL A 188 7.10 6.93 -20.00
N LEU A 189 5.88 7.35 -19.64
CA LEU A 189 4.98 6.52 -18.82
C LEU A 189 4.61 5.21 -19.54
N GLN A 190 4.33 5.27 -20.85
CA GLN A 190 4.08 4.10 -21.69
C GLN A 190 5.29 3.17 -21.76
N GLN A 191 6.48 3.69 -22.10
CA GLN A 191 7.73 2.92 -22.10
C GLN A 191 8.00 2.26 -20.74
N LEU A 192 7.70 2.95 -19.64
CA LEU A 192 7.89 2.41 -18.30
C LEU A 192 6.76 1.50 -17.81
N ASN A 193 5.64 1.40 -18.54
CA ASN A 193 4.43 0.65 -18.15
C ASN A 193 3.77 1.19 -16.86
N ILE A 194 3.83 2.52 -16.66
CA ILE A 194 3.21 3.21 -15.53
C ILE A 194 1.74 3.54 -15.87
N LEU A 195 0.81 3.15 -15.00
CA LEU A 195 -0.61 3.45 -15.07
C LEU A 195 -0.91 4.86 -14.52
N VAL A 196 -1.96 5.50 -15.04
CA VAL A 196 -2.45 6.83 -14.66
C VAL A 196 -3.96 6.82 -14.46
N ASP A 197 -4.42 7.27 -13.30
CA ASP A 197 -5.84 7.61 -13.09
C ASP A 197 -5.98 8.97 -12.40
N PHE A 198 -7.16 9.56 -12.45
CA PHE A 198 -7.36 10.96 -12.08
C PHE A 198 -8.80 11.30 -11.66
N ASP A 199 -8.92 12.40 -10.92
CA ASP A 199 -10.17 13.04 -10.51
C ASP A 199 -10.17 14.53 -10.88
N ASP A 200 -11.18 15.28 -10.43
CA ASP A 200 -11.32 16.72 -10.69
C ASP A 200 -10.23 17.60 -10.02
N LYS A 201 -9.34 17.02 -9.21
CA LYS A 201 -8.38 17.72 -8.36
C LYS A 201 -6.94 17.35 -8.64
N GLY A 202 -6.69 16.16 -9.17
CA GLY A 202 -5.35 15.61 -9.33
C GLY A 202 -5.30 14.28 -10.05
N TYR A 203 -4.13 13.66 -10.03
CA TYR A 203 -3.88 12.35 -10.64
C TYR A 203 -2.90 11.54 -9.81
N LEU A 204 -2.84 10.24 -10.10
CA LEU A 204 -1.93 9.28 -9.49
C LEU A 204 -1.22 8.47 -10.58
N LEU A 205 0.04 8.14 -10.31
CA LEU A 205 0.88 7.29 -11.13
C LEU A 205 1.17 6.01 -10.35
N GLN A 206 0.86 4.84 -10.91
CA GLN A 206 1.05 3.52 -10.28
C GLN A 206 1.81 2.58 -11.19
N ILE A 207 2.64 1.71 -10.62
CA ILE A 207 3.17 0.54 -11.33
C ILE A 207 3.38 -0.61 -10.36
N PHE A 208 3.11 -1.82 -10.86
CA PHE A 208 3.08 -3.06 -10.08
C PHE A 208 4.23 -3.97 -10.49
N THR A 209 4.95 -4.52 -9.52
CA THR A 209 6.00 -5.50 -9.78
C THR A 209 5.39 -6.82 -10.24
N LYS A 210 6.19 -7.70 -10.84
CA LYS A 210 5.86 -9.13 -10.79
C LYS A 210 5.83 -9.62 -9.33
N PRO A 211 5.19 -10.77 -9.04
CA PRO A 211 5.33 -11.43 -7.73
C PRO A 211 6.80 -11.58 -7.31
N MET A 212 7.09 -11.26 -6.05
CA MET A 212 8.45 -11.27 -5.47
C MET A 212 8.97 -12.68 -5.15
N GLN A 213 8.21 -13.72 -5.51
CA GLN A 213 8.52 -15.14 -5.37
C GLN A 213 7.73 -15.95 -6.40
N ASP A 214 8.10 -17.21 -6.65
CA ASP A 214 7.49 -18.06 -7.68
C ASP A 214 5.96 -18.21 -7.53
N ARG A 215 5.50 -18.30 -6.27
CA ARG A 215 4.07 -18.33 -5.94
C ARG A 215 3.45 -16.94 -6.18
N PRO A 216 2.42 -16.81 -7.04
CA PRO A 216 1.80 -15.52 -7.35
C PRO A 216 0.97 -15.02 -6.15
N THR A 217 1.63 -14.36 -5.20
CA THR A 217 1.01 -13.91 -3.95
C THR A 217 1.45 -12.48 -3.58
N LEU A 218 2.67 -12.30 -3.07
CA LEU A 218 3.20 -10.98 -2.72
C LEU A 218 3.84 -10.33 -3.94
N PHE A 219 3.33 -9.16 -4.32
CA PHE A 219 3.97 -8.20 -5.23
C PHE A 219 4.08 -6.84 -4.52
N LEU A 220 4.75 -5.87 -5.14
CA LEU A 220 4.91 -4.52 -4.62
C LEU A 220 4.35 -3.49 -5.62
N GLU A 221 3.99 -2.33 -5.12
CA GLU A 221 3.54 -1.19 -5.92
C GLU A 221 4.50 -0.01 -5.71
N VAL A 222 4.74 0.77 -6.78
CA VAL A 222 5.37 2.08 -6.71
C VAL A 222 4.34 3.12 -7.16
N ILE A 223 3.96 4.00 -6.22
CA ILE A 223 2.91 4.99 -6.39
C ILE A 223 3.42 6.43 -6.14
N GLN A 224 2.92 7.37 -6.94
CA GLN A 224 3.10 8.81 -6.77
C GLN A 224 1.75 9.51 -6.93
N ARG A 225 1.40 10.39 -5.99
CA ARG A 225 0.12 11.13 -5.99
C ARG A 225 0.33 12.63 -6.18
N HIS A 226 -0.27 13.19 -7.23
CA HIS A 226 -0.32 14.63 -7.50
C HIS A 226 -1.71 15.15 -7.12
N ASN A 227 -1.86 15.66 -5.90
CA ASN A 227 -3.12 16.19 -5.32
C ASN A 227 -4.31 15.20 -5.23
N HIS A 228 -4.16 13.96 -5.70
CA HIS A 228 -5.15 12.90 -5.59
C HIS A 228 -5.02 12.13 -4.27
N GLN A 229 -6.13 11.88 -3.56
CA GLN A 229 -6.15 11.09 -2.31
C GLN A 229 -6.98 9.81 -2.41
N GLY A 230 -7.66 9.60 -3.54
CA GLY A 230 -8.33 8.36 -3.89
C GLY A 230 -7.45 7.39 -4.67
N PHE A 231 -8.13 6.42 -5.30
CA PHE A 231 -7.66 5.05 -5.49
C PHE A 231 -7.25 4.66 -6.91
N GLY A 232 -7.66 5.44 -7.92
CA GLY A 232 -7.55 5.00 -9.31
C GLY A 232 -8.34 3.71 -9.57
N ALA A 233 -9.66 3.74 -9.36
CA ALA A 233 -10.52 2.60 -9.62
C ALA A 233 -10.45 2.09 -11.08
N GLY A 234 -10.10 2.96 -12.05
CA GLY A 234 -9.79 2.59 -13.43
C GLY A 234 -8.42 1.92 -13.60
N ASN A 235 -7.43 2.30 -12.79
CA ASN A 235 -6.15 1.59 -12.70
C ASN A 235 -6.33 0.18 -12.14
N PHE A 236 -7.17 -0.03 -11.12
CA PHE A 236 -7.45 -1.39 -10.61
C PHE A 236 -7.98 -2.32 -11.70
N LYS A 237 -8.91 -1.87 -12.56
CA LYS A 237 -9.39 -2.69 -13.69
C LYS A 237 -8.27 -3.02 -14.69
N SER A 238 -7.31 -2.11 -14.87
CA SER A 238 -6.16 -2.31 -15.76
C SER A 238 -5.11 -3.24 -15.14
N LEU A 239 -4.91 -3.16 -13.81
CA LEU A 239 -4.10 -4.06 -13.01
C LEU A 239 -4.65 -5.49 -13.06
N PHE A 240 -5.94 -5.70 -12.78
CA PHE A 240 -6.54 -7.03 -12.81
C PHE A 240 -6.36 -7.68 -14.19
N LYS A 241 -6.60 -6.95 -15.28
CA LYS A 241 -6.34 -7.47 -16.64
C LYS A 241 -4.86 -7.81 -16.88
N ALA A 242 -3.92 -7.06 -16.31
CA ALA A 242 -2.49 -7.37 -16.40
C ALA A 242 -2.08 -8.59 -15.54
N ILE A 243 -2.73 -8.80 -14.40
CA ILE A 243 -2.55 -9.99 -13.55
C ILE A 243 -3.17 -11.23 -14.20
N GLU A 244 -4.39 -11.13 -14.74
CA GLU A 244 -5.08 -12.19 -15.47
C GLU A 244 -4.22 -12.68 -16.65
N LEU A 245 -3.63 -11.76 -17.43
CA LEU A 245 -2.70 -12.10 -18.52
C LEU A 245 -1.39 -12.75 -18.04
N ASP A 246 -0.89 -12.45 -16.83
CA ASP A 246 0.28 -13.13 -16.25
C ASP A 246 -0.10 -14.49 -15.64
N GLN A 247 -1.32 -14.66 -15.13
CA GLN A 247 -1.87 -15.94 -14.66
C GLN A 247 -2.18 -16.90 -15.81
N GLU A 248 -2.74 -16.41 -16.92
CA GLU A 248 -2.94 -17.15 -18.17
C GLU A 248 -1.61 -17.69 -18.71
N ARG A 249 -0.57 -16.83 -18.78
CA ARG A 249 0.80 -17.21 -19.16
C ARG A 249 1.43 -18.25 -18.23
N ARG A 250 0.99 -18.33 -16.97
CA ARG A 250 1.42 -19.35 -15.99
C ARG A 250 0.58 -20.63 -16.04
N GLY A 251 -0.49 -20.68 -16.83
CA GLY A 251 -1.44 -21.80 -16.88
C GLY A 251 -2.36 -21.91 -15.65
N ASN A 252 -2.53 -20.82 -14.90
CA ASN A 252 -3.24 -20.77 -13.62
C ASN A 252 -4.52 -19.90 -13.65
N LEU A 253 -5.06 -19.64 -14.84
CA LEU A 253 -6.38 -19.04 -15.05
C LEU A 253 -7.35 -20.18 -15.38
N TYR A 254 -8.41 -20.33 -14.57
CA TYR A 254 -9.37 -21.46 -14.60
C TYR A 254 -10.81 -20.95 -14.60
#